data_AF-A0A9W9YK84-F1
#
_entry.id   AF-A0A9W9YK84-F1
#
_cell.length_a   1.000
_cell.length_b   1.000
_cell.length_c   1.000
_cell.angle_alpha   90.00
_cell.angle_beta   90.00
_cell.angle_gamma   90.00
#
_symmetry.space_group_name_H-M   'P 1'
#
loop_
_entity.id
_entity.type
_entity.pdbx_description
1 polymer ?
#
loop_
_entity_poly.entity_id
_entity_poly.type
_entity_poly.pdbx_seq_one_letter_code
_entity_poly.pdbx_strand_id
1 'polypeptide(L)' 'MIGRQGSAGSGSFPGDEVNSTVMLDSEEFVALFTGHLNPAQAYLSGKLELKGSFAKFVILEKQLMRQMKSKL' A
#
# COMPACT_ATOMS: atom_id res chain seq x y z
N MET A 1 -27.59 13.02 -7.06
CA MET A 1 -26.43 12.16 -6.74
C MET A 1 -25.25 13.08 -6.46
N ILE A 2 -24.76 13.16 -5.22
CA ILE A 2 -23.66 14.08 -4.86
C ILE A 2 -22.40 13.22 -4.73
N GLY A 3 -21.58 13.18 -5.78
CA GLY A 3 -20.27 12.53 -5.73
C GLY A 3 -19.30 13.42 -4.96
N ARG A 4 -18.85 13.00 -3.78
CA ARG A 4 -17.74 13.67 -3.07
C ARG A 4 -16.47 13.48 -3.91
N GLN A 5 -15.93 14.58 -4.41
CA GLN A 5 -14.65 14.59 -5.11
C GLN A 5 -13.56 14.26 -4.07
N GLY A 6 -12.86 13.15 -4.25
CA GLY A 6 -11.69 12.84 -3.44
C GLY A 6 -10.60 13.88 -3.71
N SER A 7 -9.98 14.39 -2.66
CA SER A 7 -8.84 15.32 -2.77
C SER A 7 -7.56 14.61 -2.34
N ALA A 8 -6.52 14.71 -3.16
CA ALA A 8 -5.16 14.35 -2.77
C ALA A 8 -4.37 15.62 -2.47
N GLY A 9 -3.61 15.63 -1.38
CA GLY A 9 -2.70 16.74 -1.04
C GLY A 9 -1.32 16.53 -1.65
N SER A 10 -0.68 17.62 -2.08
CA SER A 10 0.74 17.63 -2.45
C SER A 10 1.58 18.04 -1.24
N GLY A 11 2.60 17.26 -0.90
CA GLY A 11 3.53 17.58 0.19
C GLY A 11 4.86 16.86 0.00
N SER A 12 5.94 17.53 0.40
CA SER A 12 7.27 16.91 0.46
C SER A 12 7.28 15.93 1.63
N PHE A 13 7.75 14.70 1.39
CA PHE A 13 8.08 13.80 2.49
C PHE A 13 9.11 14.51 3.38
N PRO A 14 8.86 14.69 4.69
CA PRO A 14 9.63 15.58 5.57
C PRO A 14 11.09 15.18 5.80
N GLY A 15 11.58 14.12 5.12
CA GLY A 15 13.00 13.85 4.98
C GLY A 15 13.58 12.85 5.98
N ASP A 16 12.75 12.05 6.63
CA ASP A 16 13.26 10.89 7.35
C ASP A 16 13.83 9.83 6.39
N GLU A 17 14.62 8.90 6.90
CA GLU A 17 15.15 7.80 6.10
C GLU A 17 14.00 6.96 5.54
N VAL A 18 13.92 6.85 4.20
CA VAL A 18 12.93 5.99 3.52
C VAL A 18 13.13 4.57 4.01
N ASN A 19 12.21 4.10 4.84
CA ASN A 19 12.40 2.82 5.49
C ASN A 19 12.20 1.63 4.55
N SER A 20 11.30 1.79 3.57
CA SER A 20 11.02 0.80 2.53
C SER A 20 10.44 1.47 1.27
N THR A 21 10.80 0.96 0.09
CA THR A 21 10.21 1.32 -1.21
C THR A 21 9.54 0.08 -1.80
N VAL A 22 8.27 0.23 -2.18
CA VAL A 22 7.47 -0.85 -2.81
C VAL A 22 7.29 -0.51 -4.29
N MET A 23 7.63 -1.44 -5.16
CA MET A 23 7.44 -1.33 -6.61
C MET A 23 6.51 -2.44 -7.10
N LEU A 24 5.49 -2.08 -7.85
CA LEU A 24 4.46 -2.97 -8.39
C LEU A 24 3.77 -2.26 -9.56
N ASP A 25 3.18 -3.04 -10.45
CA ASP A 25 2.39 -2.52 -11.56
C ASP A 25 1.04 -1.94 -11.06
N SER A 26 0.42 -1.10 -11.90
CA SER A 26 -0.79 -0.35 -11.51
C SER A 26 -1.98 -1.26 -11.20
N GLU A 27 -2.09 -2.39 -11.90
CA GLU A 27 -3.18 -3.36 -11.70
C GLU A 27 -3.03 -4.07 -10.34
N GLU A 28 -1.82 -4.51 -10.02
CA GLU A 28 -1.44 -5.09 -8.75
C GLU A 28 -1.64 -4.11 -7.61
N PHE A 29 -1.32 -2.82 -7.82
CA PHE A 29 -1.58 -1.77 -6.84
C PHE A 29 -3.07 -1.70 -6.53
N VAL A 30 -3.93 -1.58 -7.54
CA VAL A 30 -5.38 -1.54 -7.31
C VAL A 30 -5.83 -2.81 -6.59
N ALA A 31 -5.43 -4.00 -7.05
CA ALA A 31 -5.83 -5.26 -6.44
C ALA A 31 -5.39 -5.39 -4.97
N LEU A 32 -4.19 -4.91 -4.64
CA LEU A 32 -3.65 -4.93 -3.28
C LEU A 32 -4.43 -3.99 -2.37
N PHE A 33 -4.72 -2.78 -2.85
CA PHE A 33 -5.50 -1.77 -2.13
C PHE A 33 -7.02 -1.94 -2.25
N THR A 34 -7.53 -2.96 -2.92
CA THR A 34 -8.93 -3.38 -2.82
C THR A 34 -9.09 -4.70 -2.04
N GLY A 35 -7.97 -5.26 -1.56
CA GLY A 35 -7.95 -6.53 -0.83
C GLY A 35 -8.14 -7.77 -1.71
N HIS A 36 -8.02 -7.64 -3.03
CA HIS A 36 -8.06 -8.76 -3.98
C HIS A 36 -6.72 -9.44 -4.18
N LEU A 37 -5.61 -8.80 -3.78
CA LEU A 37 -4.27 -9.36 -3.82
C LEU A 37 -3.66 -9.40 -2.42
N ASN A 38 -3.18 -10.57 -2.01
CA ASN A 38 -2.44 -10.71 -0.77
C ASN A 38 -1.02 -10.15 -0.94
N PRO A 39 -0.59 -9.17 -0.11
CA PRO A 39 0.72 -8.52 -0.25
C PRO A 39 1.92 -9.47 -0.08
N ALA A 40 1.82 -10.45 0.83
CA ALA A 40 2.90 -11.43 1.04
C ALA A 40 3.02 -12.38 -0.15
N GLN A 41 1.89 -12.79 -0.73
CA GLN A 41 1.88 -13.60 -1.96
C GLN A 41 2.42 -12.82 -3.16
N ALA A 42 2.08 -11.53 -3.29
CA ALA A 42 2.60 -10.67 -4.34
C ALA A 42 4.13 -10.53 -4.26
N TYR A 43 4.67 -10.38 -3.04
CA TYR A 43 6.11 -10.33 -2.81
C TYR A 43 6.81 -11.64 -3.17
N LEU A 44 6.30 -12.77 -2.65
CA LEU A 44 6.90 -14.09 -2.91
C LEU A 44 6.82 -14.52 -4.38
N SER A 45 5.82 -14.04 -5.12
CA SER A 45 5.64 -14.32 -6.56
C SER A 45 6.41 -13.36 -7.48
N GLY A 46 7.12 -12.38 -6.93
CA GLY A 46 7.88 -11.39 -7.70
C GLY A 46 7.05 -10.28 -8.34
N LYS A 47 5.73 -10.23 -8.06
CA LYS A 47 4.83 -9.17 -8.54
C LYS A 47 4.94 -7.88 -7.73
N LEU A 48 5.58 -7.95 -6.57
CA LEU A 48 5.86 -6.82 -5.70
C LEU A 48 7.35 -6.90 -5.34
N GLU A 49 8.11 -5.88 -5.74
CA GLU A 49 9.49 -5.71 -5.33
C GLU A 49 9.53 -4.79 -4.10
N LEU A 50 10.32 -5.19 -3.09
CA LEU A 50 10.52 -4.41 -1.88
C LEU A 50 12.00 -4.10 -1.70
N LYS A 51 12.33 -2.81 -1.64
CA LYS A 51 13.66 -2.33 -1.21
C LYS A 51 13.55 -1.79 0.22
N GLY A 52 14.54 -2.03 1.06
CA GLY A 52 14.54 -1.58 2.47
C GLY A 52 13.98 -2.62 3.45
N SER A 53 13.29 -2.18 4.50
CA SER A 53 12.92 -3.04 5.62
C SER A 53 11.65 -3.86 5.36
N PHE A 54 11.81 -5.18 5.26
CA PHE A 54 10.68 -6.11 5.17
C PHE A 54 9.79 -6.08 6.43
N ALA A 55 10.39 -5.98 7.62
CA ALA A 55 9.64 -5.95 8.87
C ALA A 55 8.69 -4.73 8.95
N LYS A 56 9.17 -3.55 8.56
CA LYS A 56 8.35 -2.33 8.53
C LYS A 56 7.23 -2.41 7.48
N PHE A 57 7.51 -3.01 6.32
CA PHE A 57 6.49 -3.26 5.30
C PHE A 57 5.37 -4.18 5.81
N VAL A 58 5.70 -5.28 6.49
CA VAL A 58 4.70 -6.20 7.07
C VAL A 58 3.86 -5.51 8.15
N ILE A 59 4.44 -4.63 8.96
CA ILE A 59 3.69 -3.85 9.96
C ILE A 59 2.72 -2.89 9.28
N LEU A 60 3.19 -2.14 8.28
CA LEU A 60 2.37 -1.23 7.47
C LEU A 60 1.19 -1.98 6.83
N GLU A 61 1.47 -3.12 6.19
CA GLU A 61 0.47 -3.95 5.53
C GLU A 61 -0.66 -4.34 6.49
N LYS A 62 -0.31 -4.91 7.65
CA LYS A 62 -1.29 -5.33 8.66
C LYS A 62 -2.14 -4.17 9.15
N GLN A 63 -1.53 -3.00 9.36
CA GLN A 63 -2.25 -1.82 9.83
C GLN A 63 -3.14 -1.21 8.74
N LEU A 64 -2.64 -1.11 7.52
CA LEU A 64 -3.37 -0.64 6.36
C LEU A 64 -4.61 -1.52 6.09
N MET A 65 -4.42 -2.84 6.00
CA MET A 65 -5.52 -3.80 5.80
C MET A 65 -6.56 -3.75 6.91
N ARG A 66 -6.15 -3.44 8.15
CA ARG A 66 -7.09 -3.24 9.26
C ARG A 66 -7.94 -1.97 9.08
N GLN A 67 -7.38 -0.89 8.56
CA GLN A 67 -8.10 0.38 8.33
C GLN A 67 -8.99 0.32 7.07
N MET A 68 -8.66 -0.53 6.10
CA MET A 68 -9.41 -0.67 4.86
C MET A 68 -10.64 -1.57 4.97
N LYS A 69 -10.78 -2.32 6.06
CA LYS A 69 -12.04 -2.99 6.38
C LYS A 69 -13.10 -1.93 6.69
N SER A 70 -14.01 -1.72 5.74
CA SER A 70 -15.16 -0.83 5.91
C SER A 70 -15.93 -1.22 7.17
N LYS A 71 -16.23 -0.23 8.03
CA LYS A 71 -17.06 -0.40 9.24
C LYS A 71 -18.55 -0.32 8.92
N LEU A 72 -18.99 -1.01 7.87
CA LEU A 72 -20.42 -1.17 7.56
C LEU A 72 -21.08 -2.08 8.59
#